data_AF-A0A9E4VAC0-F1
#
_entry.id   AF-A0A9E4VAC0-F1
#
_cell.length_a   1.000
_cell.length_b   1.000
_cell.length_c   1.000
_cell.angle_alpha   90.00
_cell.angle_beta   90.00
_cell.angle_gamma   90.00
#
_symmetry.space_group_name_H-M   'P 1'
#
loop_
_entity.id
_entity.type
_entity.pdbx_description
1 polymer ?
#
loop_
_entity_poly.entity_id
_entity_poly.type
_entity_poly.pdbx_seq_one_letter_code
_entity_poly.pdbx_strand_id
1 'polypeptide(L)'
;MKSLSTRDKQTAGLESPSRPHWIARHWLAIFNGFVGLFVLGAMLAPALMRADYTGPASALYTLYGFTCHQLPQRSYFLFGRRLMYPIEKILEAWPQATDFFEQRAILGNPVFGYKVAIGNRCSAIYSSILLVGLLFGLTRRKIRPLSVKGAFFLSLPMILDGGSHLISEVTGLGFRDTNMWLQTLTQNAFPLNF
;
A
#
# COMPACT_ATOMS: atom_id res chain seq x y z
N MET A 1 -10.07 -56.50 -34.67
CA MET A 1 -10.21 -55.10 -35.12
C MET A 1 -11.38 -54.47 -34.36
N LYS A 2 -11.14 -53.87 -33.18
CA LYS A 2 -12.19 -53.15 -32.42
C LYS A 2 -12.20 -51.71 -32.89
N SER A 3 -13.27 -51.32 -33.59
CA SER A 3 -13.54 -49.95 -34.02
C SER A 3 -13.70 -49.05 -32.80
N LEU A 4 -12.85 -48.04 -32.66
CA LEU A 4 -12.99 -47.00 -31.65
C LEU A 4 -14.23 -46.15 -31.98
N SER A 5 -15.09 -45.97 -30.99
CA SER A 5 -16.30 -45.15 -31.06
C SER A 5 -15.95 -43.71 -31.46
N THR A 6 -16.71 -43.14 -32.39
CA THR A 6 -16.61 -41.74 -32.85
C THR A 6 -16.76 -40.71 -31.72
N ARG A 7 -17.30 -41.10 -30.55
CA ARG A 7 -17.38 -40.25 -29.35
C ARG A 7 -16.04 -39.95 -28.70
N ASP A 8 -15.07 -40.86 -28.78
CA ASP A 8 -13.76 -40.68 -28.12
C ASP A 8 -12.84 -39.71 -28.87
N LYS A 9 -13.17 -39.38 -30.13
CA LYS A 9 -12.40 -38.42 -30.94
C LYS A 9 -12.87 -36.97 -30.81
N GLN A 10 -14.04 -36.71 -30.20
CA GLN A 10 -14.60 -35.35 -30.08
C GLN A 10 -14.21 -34.62 -28.79
N THR A 11 -13.80 -35.32 -27.73
CA THR A 11 -13.42 -34.69 -26.45
C THR A 11 -11.93 -34.36 -26.35
N ALA A 12 -11.11 -34.82 -27.31
CA ALA A 12 -9.66 -34.64 -27.28
C ALA A 12 -9.17 -33.30 -27.91
N GLY A 13 -10.07 -32.47 -28.47
CA GLY A 13 -9.66 -31.42 -29.41
C GLY A 13 -9.94 -29.96 -29.05
N LEU A 14 -10.83 -29.61 -28.12
CA LEU A 14 -11.33 -28.23 -28.04
C LEU A 14 -11.70 -27.78 -26.62
N GLU A 15 -10.73 -27.68 -25.72
CA GLU A 15 -10.84 -26.70 -24.63
C GLU A 15 -9.55 -25.88 -24.55
N SER A 16 -9.47 -24.86 -25.41
CA SER A 16 -8.65 -23.70 -25.08
C SER A 16 -9.09 -23.24 -23.69
N PRO A 17 -8.19 -23.15 -22.69
CA PRO A 17 -8.61 -22.80 -21.35
C PRO A 17 -9.36 -21.48 -21.39
N SER A 18 -10.61 -21.49 -20.94
CA SER A 18 -11.44 -20.29 -20.90
C SER A 18 -10.69 -19.17 -20.17
N ARG A 19 -10.87 -17.91 -20.59
CA ARG A 19 -10.20 -16.74 -19.98
C ARG A 19 -10.21 -16.74 -18.43
N PRO A 20 -11.29 -17.15 -17.74
CA PRO A 20 -11.30 -17.30 -16.28
C PRO A 20 -10.21 -18.24 -15.73
N HIS A 21 -9.96 -19.38 -16.38
CA HIS A 21 -8.92 -20.32 -15.96
C HIS A 21 -7.50 -19.77 -16.15
N TRP A 22 -7.28 -18.88 -17.13
CA TRP A 22 -5.98 -18.21 -17.26
C TRP A 22 -5.78 -17.20 -16.14
N ILE A 23 -6.78 -16.36 -15.85
CA ILE A 23 -6.71 -15.36 -14.76
C ILE A 23 -6.50 -16.05 -13.42
N ALA A 24 -7.26 -17.11 -13.12
CA ALA A 24 -7.10 -17.87 -11.89
C ALA A 24 -5.73 -18.53 -11.74
N ARG A 25 -5.04 -18.87 -12.85
CA ARG A 25 -3.67 -19.41 -12.80
C ARG A 25 -2.60 -18.33 -12.61
N HIS A 26 -2.85 -17.13 -13.13
CA HIS A 26 -1.89 -16.01 -13.11
C HIS A 26 -2.24 -14.90 -12.11
N TRP A 27 -3.24 -15.11 -11.25
CA TRP A 27 -3.76 -14.09 -10.32
C TRP A 27 -2.65 -13.41 -9.50
N LEU A 28 -1.66 -14.18 -9.02
CA LEU A 28 -0.56 -13.64 -8.22
C LEU A 28 0.36 -12.75 -9.03
N ALA A 29 0.63 -13.11 -10.30
CA ALA A 29 1.44 -12.29 -11.20
C ALA A 29 0.70 -10.99 -11.57
N ILE A 30 -0.61 -11.10 -11.83
CA ILE A 30 -1.47 -9.95 -12.10
C ILE A 30 -1.50 -9.01 -10.89
N PHE A 31 -1.76 -9.55 -9.70
CA PHE A 31 -1.79 -8.80 -8.44
C PHE A 31 -0.46 -8.10 -8.15
N ASN A 32 0.66 -8.84 -8.18
CA ASN A 32 1.98 -8.26 -7.99
C ASN A 32 2.31 -7.23 -9.07
N GLY A 33 1.85 -7.45 -10.31
CA GLY A 33 1.99 -6.48 -11.40
C GLY A 33 1.27 -5.17 -11.10
N PHE A 34 0.02 -5.22 -10.64
CA PHE A 34 -0.73 -4.02 -10.23
C PHE A 34 -0.06 -3.28 -9.06
N VAL A 35 0.32 -4.00 -8.00
CA VAL A 35 0.99 -3.38 -6.84
C VAL A 35 2.36 -2.84 -7.23
N GLY A 36 3.09 -3.54 -8.09
CA GLY A 36 4.37 -3.10 -8.63
C GLY A 36 4.25 -1.82 -9.43
N LEU A 37 3.28 -1.73 -10.34
CA LEU A 37 2.98 -0.50 -11.09
C LEU A 37 2.60 0.65 -10.16
N PHE A 38 1.85 0.38 -9.08
CA PHE A 38 1.50 1.38 -8.08
C PHE A 38 2.73 1.91 -7.31
N VAL A 39 3.60 1.02 -6.81
CA VAL A 39 4.80 1.43 -6.07
C VAL A 39 5.79 2.17 -7.00
N LEU A 40 6.06 1.59 -8.16
CA LEU A 40 7.00 2.17 -9.14
C LEU A 40 6.46 3.49 -9.70
N GLY A 41 5.16 3.60 -9.97
CA GLY A 41 4.55 4.84 -10.41
C GLY A 41 4.67 5.95 -9.36
N ALA A 42 4.50 5.63 -8.08
CA ALA A 42 4.70 6.62 -7.01
C ALA A 42 6.16 7.09 -6.89
N MET A 43 7.13 6.20 -7.11
CA MET A 43 8.57 6.50 -7.13
C MET A 43 9.03 7.19 -8.42
N LEU A 44 8.29 7.00 -9.52
CA LEU A 44 8.57 7.65 -10.80
C LEU A 44 8.32 9.16 -10.76
N ALA A 45 7.32 9.61 -9.98
CA ALA A 45 7.01 11.04 -9.85
C ALA A 45 8.22 11.91 -9.46
N PRO A 46 8.98 11.63 -8.39
CA PRO A 46 10.18 12.41 -8.07
C PRO A 46 11.32 12.25 -9.08
N ALA A 47 11.40 11.11 -9.79
CA ALA A 47 12.41 10.93 -10.85
C ALA A 47 12.11 11.81 -12.07
N LEU A 48 10.83 11.93 -12.44
CA LEU A 48 10.37 12.85 -13.49
C LEU A 48 10.60 14.31 -13.08
N MET A 49 10.32 14.67 -11.82
CA MET A 49 10.65 16.01 -11.31
C MET A 49 12.15 16.30 -11.39
N ARG A 50 13.00 15.34 -11.03
CA ARG A 50 14.46 15.48 -11.10
C ARG A 50 14.98 15.63 -12.53
N ALA A 51 14.25 15.10 -13.52
CA ALA A 51 14.55 15.22 -14.94
C ALA A 51 13.76 16.35 -15.63
N ASP A 52 13.18 17.27 -14.87
CA ASP A 52 12.44 18.45 -15.34
C ASP A 52 11.16 18.13 -16.16
N TYR A 53 10.66 16.89 -16.12
CA TYR A 53 9.37 16.48 -16.70
C TYR A 53 8.20 16.80 -15.75
N THR A 54 7.99 18.08 -15.49
CA THR A 54 7.02 18.57 -14.48
C THR A 54 5.57 18.21 -14.79
N GLY A 55 5.15 18.26 -16.06
CA GLY A 55 3.78 17.91 -16.49
C GLY A 55 3.41 16.45 -16.15
N PRO A 56 4.15 15.45 -16.68
CA PRO A 56 3.95 14.05 -16.33
C PRO A 56 4.07 13.76 -14.82
N ALA A 57 5.02 14.39 -14.13
CA ALA A 57 5.17 14.25 -12.69
C ALA A 57 3.91 14.74 -11.93
N SER A 58 3.39 15.91 -12.32
CA SER A 58 2.19 16.51 -11.73
C SER A 58 0.93 15.66 -11.95
N ALA A 59 0.84 15.00 -13.11
CA ALA A 59 -0.22 14.03 -13.38
C ALA A 59 -0.16 12.84 -12.41
N LEU A 60 1.04 12.31 -12.13
CA LEU A 60 1.20 11.25 -11.13
C LEU A 60 0.86 11.76 -9.73
N TYR A 61 1.39 12.90 -9.29
CA TYR A 61 1.03 13.44 -7.97
C TYR A 61 -0.48 13.62 -7.80
N THR A 62 -1.16 14.15 -8.82
CA THR A 62 -2.63 14.27 -8.84
C THR A 62 -3.32 12.91 -8.72
N LEU A 63 -2.93 11.94 -9.54
CA LEU A 63 -3.53 10.60 -9.53
C LEU A 63 -3.37 9.89 -8.18
N TYR A 64 -2.15 9.89 -7.62
CA TYR A 64 -1.91 9.30 -6.31
C TYR A 64 -2.55 10.12 -5.18
N GLY A 65 -2.88 11.39 -5.43
CA GLY A 65 -3.55 12.26 -4.48
C GLY A 65 -4.91 11.73 -4.04
N PHE A 66 -5.60 10.96 -4.87
CA PHE A 66 -6.87 10.31 -4.50
C PHE A 66 -6.68 9.15 -3.50
N THR A 67 -5.46 8.63 -3.38
CA THR A 67 -5.15 7.46 -2.54
C THR A 67 -4.38 7.83 -1.27
N CYS A 68 -3.70 8.98 -1.27
CA CYS A 68 -2.84 9.39 -0.17
C CYS A 68 -2.88 10.92 0.01
N HIS A 69 -2.79 11.37 1.26
CA HIS A 69 -2.71 12.80 1.57
C HIS A 69 -1.42 13.47 1.10
N GLN A 70 -0.35 12.70 0.84
CA GLN A 70 0.93 13.21 0.31
C GLN A 70 1.55 14.36 1.13
N LEU A 71 1.31 14.36 2.45
CA LEU A 71 1.88 15.37 3.34
C LEU A 71 3.42 15.27 3.34
N PRO A 72 4.14 16.38 3.21
CA PRO A 72 5.58 16.39 2.96
C PRO A 72 6.36 15.83 4.17
N GLN A 73 5.98 16.18 5.40
CA GLN A 73 6.57 15.64 6.64
C GLN A 73 6.32 14.13 6.86
N ARG A 74 5.42 13.53 6.07
CA ARG A 74 5.11 12.09 6.11
C ARG A 74 5.47 11.39 4.80
N SER A 75 6.25 12.02 3.92
CA SER A 75 6.65 11.44 2.63
C SER A 75 8.16 11.31 2.54
N TYR A 76 8.63 10.34 1.75
CA TYR A 76 10.05 10.23 1.46
C TYR A 76 10.46 11.23 0.39
N PHE A 77 11.59 11.91 0.55
CA PHE A 77 12.21 12.77 -0.46
C PHE A 77 13.36 12.03 -1.14
N LEU A 78 13.31 11.90 -2.46
CA LEU A 78 14.36 11.31 -3.28
C LEU A 78 15.18 12.40 -3.98
N PHE A 79 16.43 12.10 -4.29
CA PHE A 79 17.38 13.04 -4.94
C PHE A 79 17.75 14.27 -4.09
N GLY A 80 17.44 14.24 -2.79
CA GLY A 80 17.86 15.23 -1.81
C GLY A 80 18.89 14.69 -0.82
N ARG A 81 19.24 15.51 0.18
CA ARG A 81 20.23 15.13 1.20
C ARG A 81 19.69 14.17 2.26
N ARG A 82 18.38 14.16 2.51
CA ARG A 82 17.73 13.31 3.50
C ARG A 82 16.46 12.71 2.91
N LEU A 83 16.12 11.52 3.38
CA LEU A 83 14.89 10.84 2.97
C LEU A 83 13.65 11.44 3.63
N MET A 84 13.76 12.07 4.80
CA MET A 84 12.64 12.72 5.48
C MET A 84 13.12 14.00 6.17
N TYR A 85 12.21 14.97 6.25
CA TYR A 85 12.44 16.25 6.90
C TYR A 85 11.34 16.52 7.93
N PRO A 86 11.67 17.10 9.09
CA PRO A 86 10.66 17.55 10.03
C PRO A 86 9.91 18.75 9.43
N ILE A 87 8.64 18.95 9.81
CA ILE A 87 7.77 19.93 9.15
C ILE A 87 8.33 21.35 9.26
N GLU A 88 8.98 21.69 10.37
CA GLU A 88 9.57 23.01 10.63
C GLU A 88 10.62 23.35 9.55
N LYS A 89 11.47 22.39 9.20
CA LYS A 89 12.48 22.55 8.14
C LYS A 89 11.87 22.68 6.75
N ILE A 90 10.72 22.05 6.51
CA ILE A 90 9.99 22.16 5.25
C ILE A 90 9.36 23.56 5.16
N LEU A 91 8.74 24.04 6.23
CA LEU A 91 8.11 25.36 6.27
C LEU A 91 9.13 26.51 6.23
N GLU A 92 10.37 26.30 6.68
CA GLU A 92 11.47 27.25 6.42
C GLU A 92 11.70 27.48 4.91
N ALA A 93 11.52 26.44 4.08
CA ALA A 93 11.74 26.52 2.63
C ALA A 93 10.45 26.83 1.83
N TRP A 94 9.28 26.61 2.41
CA TRP A 94 7.97 26.96 1.86
C TRP A 94 7.12 27.70 2.92
N PRO A 95 7.51 28.94 3.28
CA PRO A 95 6.83 29.69 4.36
C PRO A 95 5.37 30.01 4.05
N GLN A 96 5.00 30.01 2.77
CA GLN A 96 3.62 30.18 2.32
C GLN A 96 2.72 28.96 2.59
N ALA A 97 3.27 27.79 2.93
CA ALA A 97 2.48 26.56 3.10
C ALA A 97 1.90 26.42 4.50
N THR A 98 0.98 27.32 4.83
CA THR A 98 0.40 27.47 6.17
C THR A 98 -0.72 26.47 6.43
N ASP A 99 -1.47 26.10 5.39
CA ASP A 99 -2.60 25.18 5.51
C ASP A 99 -2.29 23.76 4.99
N PHE A 100 -3.25 22.86 5.20
CA PHE A 100 -3.15 21.46 4.80
C PHE A 100 -2.98 21.27 3.29
N PHE A 101 -3.71 22.04 2.48
CA PHE A 101 -3.72 21.90 1.02
C PHE A 101 -2.44 22.47 0.41
N GLU A 102 -1.94 23.58 0.94
CA GLU A 102 -0.66 24.17 0.54
C GLU A 102 0.50 23.24 0.90
N GLN A 103 0.50 22.65 2.09
CA GLN A 103 1.50 21.64 2.47
C GLN A 103 1.45 20.43 1.53
N ARG A 104 0.24 19.96 1.20
CA ARG A 104 0.05 18.87 0.23
C ARG A 104 0.58 19.23 -1.16
N ALA A 105 0.52 20.49 -1.57
CA ALA A 105 1.04 20.95 -2.86
C ALA A 105 2.58 20.99 -2.95
N ILE A 106 3.30 20.92 -1.82
CA ILE A 106 4.78 20.88 -1.82
C ILE A 106 5.28 19.60 -2.49
N LEU A 107 5.86 19.70 -3.69
CA LEU A 107 6.45 18.56 -4.40
C LEU A 107 7.94 18.34 -4.06
N GLY A 108 8.64 19.41 -3.69
CA GLY A 108 10.07 19.42 -3.42
C GLY A 108 10.86 20.35 -4.33
N ASN A 109 12.18 20.34 -4.20
CA ASN A 109 13.11 21.18 -4.96
C ASN A 109 14.49 20.48 -5.05
N PRO A 110 15.46 21.01 -5.82
CA PRO A 110 16.79 20.37 -5.94
C PRO A 110 17.59 20.24 -4.63
N VAL A 111 17.27 21.00 -3.58
CA VAL A 111 17.98 20.96 -2.29
C VAL A 111 17.41 19.85 -1.38
N PHE A 112 16.08 19.81 -1.24
CA PHE A 112 15.37 18.82 -0.44
C PHE A 112 15.16 17.50 -1.19
N GLY A 113 15.31 17.51 -2.51
CA GLY A 113 14.81 16.45 -3.38
C GLY A 113 13.32 16.61 -3.65
N TYR A 114 12.74 15.60 -4.28
CA TYR A 114 11.33 15.54 -4.62
C TYR A 114 10.64 14.42 -3.87
N LYS A 115 9.43 14.67 -3.36
CA LYS A 115 8.71 13.68 -2.56
C LYS A 115 8.20 12.53 -3.42
N VAL A 116 8.18 11.32 -2.88
CA VAL A 116 7.43 10.19 -3.46
C VAL A 116 5.94 10.55 -3.46
N ALA A 117 5.18 10.13 -4.47
CA ALA A 117 3.76 10.47 -4.60
C ALA A 117 2.83 9.78 -3.58
N ILE A 118 3.39 9.07 -2.61
CA ILE A 118 2.66 8.47 -1.48
C ILE A 118 3.48 8.65 -0.20
N GLY A 119 2.79 8.66 0.94
CA GLY A 119 3.43 8.78 2.25
C GLY A 119 4.27 7.55 2.62
N ASN A 120 5.07 7.69 3.66
CA ASN A 120 5.95 6.65 4.19
C ASN A 120 5.18 5.39 4.62
N ARG A 121 4.00 5.54 5.25
CA ARG A 121 3.13 4.41 5.62
C ARG A 121 2.64 3.65 4.40
N CYS A 122 2.10 4.35 3.40
CA CYS A 122 1.65 3.73 2.14
C CYS A 122 2.83 3.06 1.42
N SER A 123 3.98 3.73 1.36
CA SER A 123 5.21 3.18 0.77
C SER A 123 5.59 1.85 1.43
N ALA A 124 5.59 1.79 2.77
CA ALA A 124 5.91 0.58 3.53
C ALA A 124 4.88 -0.53 3.29
N ILE A 125 3.58 -0.22 3.32
CA ILE A 125 2.50 -1.20 3.10
C ILE A 125 2.60 -1.80 1.69
N TYR A 126 2.60 -0.98 0.65
CA TYR A 126 2.57 -1.50 -0.72
C TYR A 126 3.89 -2.16 -1.14
N SER A 127 5.04 -1.65 -0.68
CA SER A 127 6.33 -2.27 -0.96
C SER A 127 6.49 -3.60 -0.24
N SER A 128 6.00 -3.73 1.00
CA SER A 128 6.03 -5.00 1.73
C SER A 128 5.07 -6.03 1.12
N ILE A 129 3.86 -5.62 0.71
CA ILE A 129 2.93 -6.49 -0.04
C ILE A 129 3.60 -7.00 -1.32
N LEU A 130 4.24 -6.11 -2.09
CA LEU A 130 4.94 -6.49 -3.31
C LEU A 130 6.08 -7.47 -3.00
N LEU A 131 6.94 -7.16 -2.03
CA LEU A 131 8.08 -7.99 -1.65
C LEU A 131 7.62 -9.38 -1.21
N VAL A 132 6.67 -9.46 -0.27
CA VAL A 132 6.13 -10.73 0.22
C VAL A 132 5.41 -11.48 -0.90
N GLY A 133 4.66 -10.78 -1.76
CA GLY A 133 3.98 -11.39 -2.91
C GLY A 133 4.95 -11.99 -3.92
N LEU A 134 6.09 -11.34 -4.17
CA LEU A 134 7.16 -11.86 -5.03
C LEU A 134 7.85 -13.07 -4.37
N LEU A 135 8.23 -12.95 -3.09
CA LEU A 135 8.83 -14.05 -2.32
C LEU A 135 7.90 -15.28 -2.24
N PHE A 136 6.60 -15.03 -2.04
CA PHE A 136 5.58 -16.07 -2.07
C PHE A 136 5.48 -16.68 -3.46
N GLY A 137 5.53 -15.88 -4.53
CA GLY A 137 5.59 -16.39 -5.92
C GLY A 137 6.71 -17.39 -6.16
N LEU A 138 7.89 -17.15 -5.57
CA LEU A 138 9.06 -18.03 -5.67
C LEU A 138 8.95 -19.28 -4.78
N THR A 139 8.33 -19.18 -3.61
CA THR A 139 8.31 -20.24 -2.59
C THR A 139 7.00 -21.02 -2.51
N ARG A 140 5.91 -20.55 -3.14
CA ARG A 140 4.54 -21.12 -3.05
C ARG A 140 4.44 -22.59 -3.43
N ARG A 141 5.37 -23.12 -4.23
CA ARG A 141 5.40 -24.56 -4.58
C ARG A 141 5.91 -25.45 -3.44
N LYS A 142 6.61 -24.87 -2.46
CA LYS A 142 7.17 -25.56 -1.28
C LYS A 142 6.31 -25.37 -0.02
N ILE A 143 5.50 -24.31 0.02
CA ILE A 143 4.66 -23.95 1.17
C ILE A 143 3.33 -24.69 1.08
N ARG A 144 2.93 -25.37 2.17
CA ARG A 144 1.60 -25.99 2.27
C ARG A 144 0.53 -24.90 2.45
N PRO A 145 -0.64 -25.00 1.79
CA PRO A 145 -1.70 -24.03 1.97
C PRO A 145 -2.17 -24.01 3.42
N LEU A 146 -2.41 -22.81 3.94
CA LEU A 146 -2.90 -22.63 5.31
C LEU A 146 -4.35 -23.11 5.39
N SER A 147 -4.70 -23.82 6.46
CA SER A 147 -6.09 -24.20 6.71
C SER A 147 -6.95 -22.95 6.97
N VAL A 148 -8.25 -23.00 6.66
CA VAL A 148 -9.17 -21.87 6.92
C VAL A 148 -9.16 -21.47 8.40
N LYS A 149 -9.08 -22.44 9.31
CA LYS A 149 -8.93 -22.19 10.76
C LYS A 149 -7.62 -21.46 11.07
N GLY A 150 -6.51 -21.91 10.50
CA GLY A 150 -5.21 -21.25 10.67
C GLY A 150 -5.22 -19.82 10.13
N ALA A 151 -5.83 -19.59 8.98
CA ALA A 151 -5.97 -18.26 8.39
C ALA A 151 -6.81 -17.33 9.28
N PHE A 152 -7.91 -17.83 9.85
CA PHE A 152 -8.75 -17.09 10.80
C PHE A 152 -7.96 -16.66 12.04
N PHE A 153 -7.30 -17.59 12.73
CA PHE A 153 -6.54 -17.28 13.94
C PHE A 153 -5.37 -16.33 13.67
N LEU A 154 -4.68 -16.49 12.54
CA LEU A 154 -3.57 -15.61 12.18
C LEU A 154 -4.06 -14.18 11.85
N SER A 155 -5.27 -14.06 11.30
CA SER A 155 -5.87 -12.76 10.95
C SER A 155 -6.53 -12.06 12.13
N LEU A 156 -6.76 -12.77 13.25
CA LEU A 156 -7.53 -12.28 14.39
C LEU A 156 -6.99 -10.94 14.96
N PRO A 157 -5.67 -10.74 15.17
CA PRO A 157 -5.18 -9.46 15.70
C PRO A 157 -5.50 -8.27 14.79
N MET A 158 -5.38 -8.46 13.47
CA MET A 158 -5.68 -7.43 12.47
C MET A 158 -7.19 -7.14 12.41
N ILE A 159 -8.04 -8.17 12.55
CA ILE A 159 -9.50 -8.03 12.60
C ILE A 159 -9.91 -7.23 13.84
N LEU A 160 -9.32 -7.54 15.01
CA LEU A 160 -9.62 -6.84 16.25
C LEU A 160 -9.14 -5.39 16.20
N ASP A 161 -7.92 -5.15 15.72
CA ASP A 161 -7.38 -3.79 15.61
C ASP A 161 -8.19 -2.93 14.63
N GLY A 162 -8.39 -3.42 13.39
CA GLY A 162 -9.19 -2.72 12.38
C GLY A 162 -10.65 -2.55 12.78
N GLY A 163 -11.26 -3.57 13.39
CA GLY A 163 -12.61 -3.50 13.93
C GLY A 163 -12.75 -2.46 15.03
N SER A 164 -11.78 -2.38 15.95
CA SER A 164 -11.78 -1.37 17.00
C SER A 164 -11.63 0.05 16.45
N HIS A 165 -10.84 0.23 15.38
CA HIS A 165 -10.74 1.49 14.65
C HIS A 165 -12.07 1.89 14.01
N LEU A 166 -12.70 0.97 13.27
CA LEU A 166 -13.99 1.21 12.62
C LEU A 166 -15.09 1.56 13.63
N ILE A 167 -15.16 0.84 14.76
CA ILE A 167 -16.12 1.15 15.81
C ILE A 167 -15.86 2.54 16.37
N SER A 168 -14.61 2.89 16.68
CA SER A 168 -14.26 4.22 17.21
C SER A 168 -14.65 5.34 16.24
N GLU A 169 -14.41 5.17 14.95
CA GLU A 169 -14.74 6.17 13.91
C GLU A 169 -16.25 6.28 13.66
N VAL A 170 -16.96 5.16 13.58
CA VAL A 170 -18.41 5.15 13.27
C VAL A 170 -19.25 5.61 14.46
N THR A 171 -18.88 5.20 15.67
CA THR A 171 -19.64 5.50 16.88
C THR A 171 -19.23 6.82 17.53
N GLY A 172 -18.04 7.33 17.19
CA GLY A 172 -17.46 8.50 17.86
C GLY A 172 -17.15 8.28 19.34
N LEU A 173 -17.16 7.02 19.82
CA LEU A 173 -16.96 6.70 21.24
C LEU A 173 -15.54 7.01 21.74
N GLY A 174 -14.61 7.36 20.84
CA GLY A 174 -13.26 7.82 21.20
C GLY A 174 -12.48 6.83 22.06
N PHE A 175 -12.83 5.54 22.00
CA PHE A 175 -12.22 4.48 22.81
C PHE A 175 -10.70 4.39 22.60
N ARG A 176 -10.22 4.82 21.42
CA ARG A 176 -8.80 4.87 21.05
C ARG A 176 -8.19 6.27 21.09
N ASP A 177 -8.94 7.28 21.54
CA ASP A 177 -8.44 8.67 21.63
C ASP A 177 -7.63 8.89 22.91
N THR A 178 -7.98 8.15 23.96
CA THR A 178 -7.28 8.18 25.25
C THR A 178 -6.97 6.77 25.74
N ASN A 179 -6.05 6.68 26.69
CA ASN A 179 -5.64 5.45 27.34
C ASN A 179 -6.40 5.21 28.66
N MET A 180 -7.53 5.91 28.86
CA MET A 180 -8.31 5.91 30.11
C MET A 180 -8.76 4.50 30.52
N TRP A 181 -9.19 3.68 29.56
CA TRP A 181 -9.64 2.32 29.81
C TRP A 181 -8.48 1.43 30.31
N LEU A 182 -7.28 1.56 29.73
CA LEU A 182 -6.10 0.80 30.11
C LEU A 182 -5.58 1.28 31.46
N GLN A 183 -5.57 2.59 31.68
CA GLN A 183 -5.21 3.20 32.95
C GLN A 183 -6.09 2.68 34.10
N THR A 184 -7.41 2.63 33.88
CA THR A 184 -8.38 2.08 34.85
C THR A 184 -8.12 0.60 35.14
N LEU A 185 -7.86 -0.20 34.10
CA LEU A 185 -7.61 -1.64 34.23
C LEU A 185 -6.28 -1.94 34.94
N THR A 186 -5.26 -1.10 34.72
CA THR A 186 -3.89 -1.31 35.21
C THR A 186 -3.56 -0.53 36.48
N GLN A 187 -4.57 0.05 37.14
CA GLN A 187 -4.40 0.84 38.36
C GLN A 187 -3.38 1.98 38.20
N ASN A 188 -3.53 2.78 37.13
CA ASN A 188 -2.66 3.92 36.81
C ASN A 188 -1.20 3.58 36.49
N ALA A 189 -0.89 2.35 36.07
CA ALA A 189 0.45 2.00 35.60
C ALA A 189 0.87 2.69 34.29
N PHE A 190 -0.11 3.14 33.49
CA PHE A 190 0.12 3.80 32.20
C PHE A 190 -0.44 5.24 32.16
N PRO A 191 0.14 6.14 31.34
CA PRO A 191 -0.34 7.52 31.19
C PRO A 191 -1.72 7.57 30.53
N LEU A 192 -2.46 8.66 30.75
CA LEU A 192 -3.82 8.88 30.21
C LEU A 192 -3.84 9.08 28.69
N ASN A 193 -2.76 9.60 28.12
CA ASN A 193 -2.64 9.92 26.69
C ASN A 193 -1.47 9.13 26.06
N PHE A 194 -1.57 8.88 24.76
CA PHE A 194 -0.57 8.15 23.96
C PHE A 194 0.65 8.99 23.59
#